data_AF-A0A3S1EZV6-F1
#
_entry.id   AF-A0A3S1EZV6-F1
#
_cell.length_a   1.000
_cell.length_b   1.000
_cell.length_c   1.000
_cell.angle_alpha   90.00
_cell.angle_beta   90.00
_cell.angle_gamma   90.00
#
_symmetry.space_group_name_H-M   'P 1'
#
loop_
_entity.id
_entity.type
_entity.pdbx_description
1 polymer ?
#
loop_
_entity_poly.entity_id
_entity_poly.type
_entity_poly.pdbx_seq_one_letter_code
_entity_poly.pdbx_strand_id
1 'polypeptide(L)'
;YVLGKEGGEIWTDFYAIPKDAPNKPAGYALLNYLMNPQVAVKEHLANGAPSTDARVNKLLPKEVLDNPILYPAADLLTPLEFGAAATLTDPGRAELMARFKSA
;
A
#
# COMPACT_ATOMS: atom_id res chain seq x y z
N TYR A 1 16.31 -4.66 6.51
CA TYR A 1 14.95 -4.37 7.00
C TYR A 1 14.83 -4.94 8.40
N VAL A 2 14.26 -4.18 9.32
CA VAL A 2 14.02 -4.57 10.72
C VAL A 2 12.70 -3.96 11.14
N LEU A 3 11.83 -4.74 11.79
CA LEU A 3 10.63 -4.23 12.42
C LEU A 3 10.91 -3.80 13.86
N GLY A 4 10.37 -2.66 14.26
CA GLY A 4 10.44 -2.19 15.65
C GLY A 4 9.76 -3.18 16.58
N LYS A 5 10.30 -3.34 17.80
CA LYS A 5 9.68 -4.21 18.81
C LYS A 5 8.35 -3.63 19.30
N GLU A 6 8.26 -2.31 19.26
CA GLU A 6 7.10 -1.51 19.58
C GLU A 6 6.04 -1.53 18.47
N GLY A 7 6.34 -2.17 17.33
CA GLY A 7 5.49 -2.14 16.14
C GLY A 7 5.87 -1.03 15.18
N GLY A 8 4.88 -0.54 14.44
CA GLY A 8 5.07 0.47 13.41
C GLY A 8 3.82 0.67 12.56
N GLU A 9 3.94 1.53 11.56
CA GLU A 9 2.85 1.80 10.62
C GLU A 9 2.79 0.72 9.53
N ILE A 10 1.60 0.23 9.24
CA ILE A 10 1.28 -0.51 8.01
C ILE A 10 0.25 0.29 7.20
N TRP A 11 0.34 0.25 5.88
CA TRP A 11 -0.56 0.99 5.01
C TRP A 11 -0.97 0.18 3.77
N THR A 12 -2.02 0.64 3.10
CA THR A 12 -2.48 0.10 1.83
C THR A 12 -2.95 1.26 0.97
N ASP A 13 -2.45 1.31 -0.26
CA ASP A 13 -2.90 2.27 -1.26
C ASP A 13 -4.09 1.72 -2.03
N PHE A 14 -5.05 2.59 -2.33
CA PHE A 14 -6.24 2.24 -3.11
C PHE A 14 -6.35 3.12 -4.35
N TYR A 15 -6.75 2.51 -5.45
CA TYR A 15 -7.19 3.27 -6.62
C TYR A 15 -8.53 3.96 -6.33
N ALA A 16 -8.63 5.23 -6.70
CA ALA A 16 -9.87 6.01 -6.60
C ALA A 16 -10.15 6.75 -7.91
N ILE A 17 -11.42 6.81 -8.30
CA ILE A 17 -11.89 7.67 -9.39
C ILE A 17 -12.58 8.87 -8.75
N PRO A 18 -12.08 10.11 -8.97
CA PRO A 18 -12.72 11.31 -8.45
C PRO A 18 -14.18 11.43 -8.92
N LYS A 19 -15.05 11.92 -8.04
CA LYS A 19 -16.48 12.10 -8.33
C LYS A 19 -16.71 12.95 -9.59
N ASP A 20 -15.86 13.93 -9.83
CA ASP A 20 -15.98 14.88 -10.94
C ASP A 20 -14.97 14.60 -12.06
N ALA A 21 -14.42 13.37 -12.12
CA ALA A 21 -13.51 12.98 -13.19
C ALA A 21 -14.17 13.18 -14.57
N PRO A 22 -13.52 13.90 -15.51
CA PRO A 22 -14.12 14.26 -16.80
C PRO A 22 -14.33 13.05 -17.73
N ASN A 23 -13.63 11.94 -17.47
CA ASN A 23 -13.76 10.70 -18.25
C ASN A 23 -13.77 9.46 -17.34
N LYS A 24 -14.88 9.26 -16.62
CA LYS A 24 -15.10 8.07 -15.78
C LYS A 24 -15.01 6.75 -16.56
N PRO A 25 -15.57 6.62 -17.78
CA PRO A 25 -15.44 5.38 -18.54
C PRO A 25 -13.99 4.96 -18.77
N ALA A 26 -13.11 5.89 -19.14
CA ALA A 26 -11.68 5.61 -19.27
C ALA A 26 -11.03 5.26 -17.93
N GLY A 27 -11.42 5.93 -16.84
CA GLY A 27 -10.97 5.60 -15.49
C GLY A 27 -11.29 4.15 -15.10
N TYR A 28 -12.54 3.72 -15.31
CA TYR A 28 -12.93 2.33 -15.05
C TYR A 28 -12.22 1.34 -15.98
N ALA A 29 -12.02 1.69 -17.25
CA ALA A 29 -11.28 0.84 -18.19
C ALA A 29 -9.82 0.64 -17.75
N LEU A 30 -9.16 1.70 -17.28
CA LEU A 30 -7.81 1.62 -16.74
C LEU A 30 -7.75 0.74 -15.48
N LEU A 31 -8.68 0.94 -14.53
CA LEU A 31 -8.72 0.12 -13.31
C LEU A 31 -8.95 -1.36 -13.64
N ASN A 32 -9.86 -1.67 -14.56
CA ASN A 32 -10.06 -3.05 -15.01
C ASN A 32 -8.79 -3.67 -15.63
N TYR A 33 -8.01 -2.88 -16.37
CA TYR A 33 -6.73 -3.34 -16.92
C TYR A 33 -5.69 -3.58 -15.83
N LEU A 34 -5.49 -2.62 -14.92
CA LEU A 34 -4.50 -2.72 -13.84
C LEU A 34 -4.83 -3.85 -12.84
N MET A 35 -6.12 -4.07 -12.56
CA MET A 35 -6.60 -5.13 -11.66
C MET A 35 -6.67 -6.51 -12.31
N ASN A 36 -6.35 -6.64 -13.60
CA ASN A 36 -6.19 -7.95 -14.23
C ASN A 36 -4.96 -8.65 -13.62
N PRO A 37 -5.06 -9.87 -13.06
CA PRO A 37 -3.94 -10.51 -12.38
C PRO A 37 -2.67 -10.64 -13.23
N GLN A 38 -2.80 -10.87 -14.54
CA GLN A 38 -1.66 -11.00 -15.46
C GLN A 38 -0.94 -9.67 -15.70
N VAL A 39 -1.64 -8.54 -15.52
CA VAL A 39 -1.08 -7.19 -15.60
C VAL A 39 -0.48 -6.81 -14.24
N ALA A 40 -1.24 -7.00 -13.16
CA ALA A 40 -0.83 -6.67 -11.80
C ALA A 40 0.48 -7.37 -11.39
N VAL A 41 0.71 -8.64 -11.79
CA VAL A 41 1.98 -9.33 -11.54
C VAL A 41 3.18 -8.54 -12.05
N LYS A 42 3.07 -7.95 -13.25
CA LYS A 42 4.18 -7.16 -13.84
C LYS A 42 4.44 -5.90 -13.03
N GLU A 43 3.39 -5.30 -12.51
CA GLU A 43 3.45 -4.11 -11.65
C GLU A 43 4.15 -4.43 -10.33
N HIS A 44 3.70 -5.48 -9.63
CA HIS A 44 4.29 -5.94 -8.38
C HIS A 44 5.75 -6.39 -8.51
N LEU A 45 6.12 -7.01 -9.64
CA LEU A 45 7.51 -7.36 -9.93
C LEU A 45 8.39 -6.15 -10.21
N ALA A 46 7.82 -5.07 -10.74
CA ALA A 46 8.55 -3.85 -11.07
C ALA A 46 8.70 -2.91 -9.86
N ASN A 47 7.66 -2.75 -9.03
CA ASN A 47 7.66 -1.84 -7.89
C ASN A 47 8.14 -2.50 -6.58
N GLY A 48 8.08 -3.83 -6.48
CA GLY A 48 8.43 -4.58 -5.28
C GLY A 48 7.42 -4.48 -4.12
N ALA A 49 6.22 -3.93 -4.31
CA ALA A 49 5.19 -3.87 -3.28
C ALA A 49 4.44 -5.21 -3.17
N PRO A 50 4.08 -5.67 -1.95
CA PRO A 50 3.28 -6.87 -1.79
C PRO A 50 1.85 -6.67 -2.32
N SER A 51 1.26 -7.73 -2.86
CA SER A 51 -0.12 -7.71 -3.34
C SER A 51 -1.09 -8.20 -2.27
N THR A 52 -2.21 -7.49 -2.12
CA THR A 52 -3.35 -7.92 -1.31
C THR A 52 -4.33 -8.81 -2.09
N ASP A 53 -4.10 -9.05 -3.38
CA ASP A 53 -4.95 -9.90 -4.22
C ASP A 53 -4.40 -11.33 -4.31
N ALA A 54 -5.11 -12.29 -3.72
CA ALA A 54 -4.74 -13.69 -3.75
C ALA A 54 -4.61 -14.28 -5.17
N ARG A 55 -5.29 -13.70 -6.17
CA ARG A 55 -5.17 -14.11 -7.58
C ARG A 55 -3.82 -13.70 -8.17
N VAL A 56 -3.28 -12.56 -7.75
CA VAL A 56 -1.95 -12.08 -8.12
C VAL A 56 -0.89 -12.90 -7.39
N ASN A 57 -1.08 -13.17 -6.10
CA ASN A 57 -0.14 -14.00 -5.32
C ASN A 57 0.06 -15.39 -5.91
N LYS A 58 -0.97 -16.00 -6.51
CA LYS A 58 -0.86 -17.29 -7.22
C LYS A 58 0.04 -17.27 -8.46
N LEU A 59 0.32 -16.09 -9.00
CA LEU A 59 1.08 -15.88 -10.24
C LEU A 59 2.48 -15.30 -9.98
N LEU A 60 2.77 -14.84 -8.77
CA LEU A 60 4.07 -14.30 -8.40
C LEU A 60 5.12 -15.43 -8.26
N PRO A 61 6.40 -15.17 -8.60
CA PRO A 61 7.49 -16.10 -8.35
C PRO A 61 7.63 -16.43 -6.85
N LYS A 62 8.06 -17.64 -6.54
CA LYS A 62 8.22 -18.10 -5.17
C LYS A 62 9.22 -17.25 -4.40
N GLU A 63 10.27 -16.77 -5.08
CA GLU A 63 11.32 -15.92 -4.52
C GLU A 63 10.75 -14.58 -4.00
N VAL A 64 9.68 -14.08 -4.61
CA VAL A 64 8.98 -12.87 -4.18
C VAL A 64 8.08 -13.16 -2.98
N LEU A 65 7.34 -14.28 -3.03
CA LEU A 65 6.40 -14.68 -1.97
C LEU A 65 7.11 -15.10 -0.68
N ASP A 66 8.30 -15.69 -0.79
CA ASP A 66 9.11 -16.11 0.35
C ASP A 66 9.96 -14.96 0.92
N ASN A 67 9.93 -13.76 0.31
CA ASN A 67 10.70 -12.62 0.79
C ASN A 67 10.07 -12.06 2.07
N PRO A 68 10.73 -12.17 3.25
CA PRO A 68 10.15 -11.76 4.52
C PRO A 68 10.02 -10.24 4.69
N ILE A 69 10.64 -9.45 3.80
CA ILE A 69 10.47 -8.00 3.74
C ILE A 69 9.12 -7.64 3.09
N LEU A 70 8.72 -8.41 2.07
CA LEU A 70 7.50 -8.16 1.30
C LEU A 70 6.30 -8.88 1.92
N TYR A 71 6.49 -10.14 2.31
CA TYR A 71 5.48 -10.99 2.92
C TYR A 71 6.00 -11.48 4.28
N PRO A 72 6.05 -10.60 5.30
CA PRO A 72 6.44 -11.00 6.64
C PRO A 72 5.47 -12.02 7.23
N ALA A 73 5.93 -12.79 8.22
CA ALA A 73 5.08 -13.69 8.98
C ALA A 73 3.99 -12.91 9.73
N ALA A 74 2.82 -13.53 9.93
CA ALA A 74 1.65 -12.84 10.48
C ALA A 74 1.86 -12.32 11.92
N ASP A 75 2.69 -12.98 12.70
CA ASP A 75 3.11 -12.55 14.03
C ASP A 75 3.89 -11.23 13.99
N LEU A 76 4.72 -11.04 12.95
CA LEU A 76 5.46 -9.78 12.73
C LEU A 76 4.56 -8.62 12.29
N LEU A 77 3.38 -8.91 11.73
CA LEU A 77 2.39 -7.90 11.37
C LEU A 77 1.48 -7.51 12.55
N THR A 78 1.34 -8.38 13.55
CA THR A 78 0.47 -8.17 14.71
C THR A 78 0.74 -6.87 15.50
N PRO A 79 1.99 -6.44 15.73
CA PRO A 79 2.26 -5.18 16.41
C PRO A 79 2.15 -3.95 15.49
N LEU A 80 1.87 -4.12 14.19
CA LEU A 80 1.72 -2.99 13.27
C LEU A 80 0.30 -2.43 13.33
N GLU A 81 0.19 -1.12 13.17
CA GLU A 81 -1.08 -0.41 13.18
C GLU A 81 -1.30 0.33 11.86
N PHE A 82 -2.53 0.30 11.36
CA PHE A 82 -2.88 1.17 10.24
C PHE A 82 -2.83 2.62 10.69
N GLY A 83 -2.23 3.48 9.87
CA GLY A 83 -2.21 4.92 10.10
C GLY A 83 -3.62 5.46 10.37
N ALA A 84 -3.84 5.99 11.57
CA ALA A 84 -5.15 6.48 11.95
C ALA A 84 -5.51 7.75 11.14
N ALA A 85 -6.64 7.73 10.45
CA ALA A 85 -7.14 8.89 9.70
C ALA A 85 -7.26 10.14 10.57
N ALA A 86 -7.62 9.96 11.85
CA ALA A 86 -7.66 11.02 12.86
C ALA A 86 -6.31 11.73 12.99
N THR A 87 -5.21 10.99 12.98
CA THR A 87 -3.86 11.54 13.10
C THR A 87 -3.42 12.21 11.79
N LEU A 88 -3.65 11.59 10.64
CA LEU A 88 -3.20 12.12 9.34
C LEU A 88 -3.91 13.41 8.92
N THR A 89 -5.15 13.60 9.36
CA THR A 89 -5.98 14.79 9.04
C THR A 89 -6.01 15.83 10.16
N ASP A 90 -5.30 15.61 11.26
CA ASP A 90 -5.25 16.53 12.40
C ASP A 90 -4.47 17.82 12.06
N PRO A 91 -5.09 19.01 12.17
CA PRO A 91 -4.40 20.27 11.90
C PRO A 91 -3.26 20.58 12.87
N GLY A 92 -3.36 20.14 14.13
CA GLY A 92 -2.31 20.30 15.14
C GLY A 92 -1.09 19.44 14.83
N ARG A 93 -1.27 18.20 14.37
CA ARG A 93 -0.16 17.40 13.83
C ARG A 93 0.49 18.08 12.64
N ALA A 94 -0.30 18.62 11.72
CA ALA A 94 0.23 19.30 10.53
C ALA A 94 1.09 20.53 10.91
N GLU A 95 0.63 21.35 11.86
CA GLU A 95 1.37 22.51 12.39
C GLU A 95 2.66 22.09 13.10
N LEU A 96 2.60 21.10 13.99
CA LEU A 96 3.76 20.56 14.68
C LEU A 96 4.83 20.05 13.71
N MET A 97 4.41 19.28 12.69
CA MET A 97 5.31 18.77 11.65
C MET A 97 5.91 19.89 10.80
N ALA A 98 5.15 20.95 10.51
CA ALA A 98 5.67 22.11 9.77
C ALA A 98 6.78 22.82 10.55
N ARG A 99 6.59 23.03 11.87
CA ARG A 99 7.60 23.64 12.74
C ARG A 99 8.85 22.79 12.85
N PHE A 100 8.70 21.49 13.08
CA PHE A 100 9.83 20.55 13.15
C PHE A 100 10.69 20.58 11.89
N LYS A 101 10.07 20.64 10.70
CA LYS A 101 10.78 20.70 9.41
C LYS A 101 11.45 22.04 9.11
N SER A 102 11.06 23.11 9.79
CA SER A 102 11.58 24.47 9.56
C SER A 102 12.73 24.88 10.47
N ALA A 103 13.00 24.10 11.51
CA ALA A 103 14.12 24.27 12.42
C ALA A 103 15.37 23.58 11.86
#